data_AF-A0A7M7JSB8-F1
#
_entry.id   AF-A0A7M7JSB8-F1
#
_cell.length_a   1.000
_cell.length_b   1.000
_cell.length_c   1.000
_cell.angle_alpha   90.00
_cell.angle_beta   90.00
_cell.angle_gamma   90.00
#
_symmetry.space_group_name_H-M   'P 1'
#
loop_
_entity.id
_entity.type
_entity.pdbx_description
1 polymer ?
#
loop_
_entity_poly.entity_id
_entity_poly.type
_entity_poly.pdbx_seq_one_letter_code
_entity_poly.pdbx_strand_id
1 'polypeptide(L)'
;MLKAAYRSFCAKGLRSVPMTQKITASVEQLLRETLDPAKDSRNPQSSEPVRELCKRYQTLNEEAKFGFLKKLAQDFDVDHKQVLTSAQHYIDHVTKDNQEIPSVRLEEKLRIALTPRYMELFQQIGKLEGGVKFLVDLRGHMMDLIAKGGTDVSAVRAMSGQLKDLLSIWFSAGLMKVERITWQSPCQMLQKISEYEAVHPVRGWLDLKRRVGSYRRCFVFCHSSMPSEPVVVLHTALMQHIADSIKDIVRHQKSFESIDTLQTSTSLAASVDDLEDPSQVKAAIFYSITSTQKGLQGIELGKHLIKNAVRNLQAEHPNLSNARIASISVHTSGATGNHR
;
A
#
# COMPACT_ATOMS: atom_id res chain seq x y z
N MET A 1 58.13 11.75 -28.60
CA MET A 1 56.84 11.99 -29.28
C MET A 1 55.61 11.34 -28.61
N LEU A 2 55.74 10.29 -27.76
CA LEU A 2 54.56 9.68 -27.11
C LEU A 2 53.93 10.48 -25.94
N LYS A 3 54.68 11.38 -25.28
CA LYS A 3 54.14 12.20 -24.16
C LYS A 3 53.22 13.35 -24.61
N ALA A 4 53.29 13.77 -25.87
CA ALA A 4 52.46 14.85 -26.41
C ALA A 4 51.07 14.34 -26.85
N ALA A 5 50.97 13.11 -27.32
CA ALA A 5 49.71 12.49 -27.74
C ALA A 5 48.76 12.22 -26.55
N TYR A 6 49.31 11.85 -25.39
CA TYR A 6 48.51 11.54 -24.19
C TYR A 6 47.86 12.80 -23.57
N ARG A 7 48.54 13.96 -23.61
CA ARG A 7 48.00 15.22 -23.10
C ARG A 7 46.90 15.81 -23.99
N SER A 8 46.92 15.54 -25.30
CA SER A 8 45.86 15.96 -26.23
C SER A 8 44.56 15.18 -26.04
N PHE A 9 44.65 13.91 -25.58
CA PHE A 9 43.47 13.09 -25.27
C PHE A 9 42.78 13.53 -23.97
N CYS A 10 43.54 13.92 -22.93
CA CYS A 10 42.98 14.39 -21.67
C CYS A 10 42.40 15.82 -21.71
N ALA A 11 42.78 16.64 -22.70
CA ALA A 11 42.27 18.02 -22.82
C ALA A 11 40.93 18.13 -23.57
N LYS A 12 40.48 17.06 -24.25
CA LYS A 12 39.11 16.94 -24.76
C LYS A 12 38.26 16.20 -23.73
N GLY A 13 38.06 16.86 -22.58
CA GLY A 13 36.99 16.50 -21.67
C GLY A 13 35.66 16.64 -22.37
N LEU A 14 35.19 15.55 -23.00
CA LEU A 14 33.77 15.33 -23.23
C LEU A 14 33.08 15.61 -21.90
N ARG A 15 32.33 16.71 -21.85
CA ARG A 15 31.40 16.99 -20.76
C ARG A 15 30.42 15.81 -20.71
N SER A 16 30.78 14.78 -19.95
CA SER A 16 29.89 13.67 -19.68
C SER A 16 28.81 14.22 -18.76
N VAL A 17 27.67 14.54 -19.35
CA VAL A 17 26.41 14.71 -18.63
C VAL A 17 26.28 13.51 -17.69
N PRO A 18 26.17 13.72 -16.35
CA PRO A 18 26.08 12.62 -15.39
C PRO A 18 25.01 11.62 -15.83
N MET A 19 25.30 10.33 -15.72
CA MET A 19 24.41 9.25 -16.18
C MET A 19 22.97 9.41 -15.64
N THR A 20 22.84 9.97 -14.43
CA THR A 20 21.58 10.37 -13.79
C THR A 20 20.78 11.39 -14.60
N GLN A 21 21.42 12.43 -15.16
CA GLN A 21 20.77 13.45 -15.98
C GLN A 21 20.27 12.89 -17.32
N LYS A 22 20.98 11.93 -17.92
CA LYS A 22 20.51 11.24 -19.14
C LYS A 22 19.27 10.40 -18.87
N ILE A 23 19.23 9.72 -17.72
CA ILE A 23 18.06 8.92 -17.31
C ILE A 23 16.86 9.83 -17.06
N THR A 24 17.02 10.96 -16.36
CA THR A 24 15.92 11.90 -16.11
C THR A 24 15.36 12.49 -17.41
N ALA A 25 16.22 12.91 -18.34
CA ALA A 25 15.77 13.42 -19.65
C ALA A 25 15.03 12.35 -20.48
N SER A 26 15.47 11.10 -20.39
CA SER A 26 14.81 9.98 -21.08
C SER A 26 13.45 9.63 -20.46
N VAL A 27 13.30 9.77 -19.15
CA VAL A 27 12.01 9.59 -18.46
C VAL A 27 11.04 10.73 -18.77
N GLU A 28 11.52 11.97 -18.89
CA GLU A 28 10.70 13.11 -19.32
C GLU A 28 10.17 12.94 -20.73
N GLN A 29 11.00 12.43 -21.64
CA GLN A 29 10.57 12.10 -22.99
C GLN A 29 9.45 11.03 -22.95
N LEU A 30 9.63 9.96 -22.18
CA LEU A 30 8.60 8.93 -22.01
C LEU A 30 7.31 9.46 -21.39
N LEU A 31 7.39 10.36 -20.41
CA LEU A 31 6.22 10.99 -19.81
C LEU A 31 5.41 11.76 -20.85
N ARG A 32 6.09 12.54 -21.69
CA ARG A 32 5.45 13.27 -22.80
C ARG A 32 4.85 12.31 -23.82
N GLU A 33 5.58 11.27 -24.20
CA GLU A 33 5.09 10.27 -25.16
C GLU A 33 3.90 9.44 -24.64
N THR A 34 3.80 9.27 -23.32
CA THR A 34 2.72 8.52 -22.66
C THR A 34 1.48 9.37 -22.44
N LEU A 35 1.66 10.65 -22.10
CA LEU A 35 0.59 11.59 -21.78
C LEU A 35 0.25 12.54 -22.93
N ASP A 36 0.74 12.28 -24.15
CA ASP A 36 0.47 13.12 -25.33
C ASP A 36 -1.03 13.07 -25.70
N PRO A 37 -1.76 14.21 -25.59
CA PRO A 37 -3.19 14.27 -25.88
C PRO A 37 -3.50 14.01 -27.37
N ALA A 38 -2.49 14.04 -28.25
CA ALA A 38 -2.65 13.75 -29.67
C ALA A 38 -2.67 12.25 -29.99
N LYS A 39 -2.31 11.36 -29.06
CA LYS A 39 -2.45 9.91 -29.25
C LYS A 39 -3.91 9.50 -29.04
N ASP A 40 -4.51 9.04 -30.13
CA ASP A 40 -5.93 8.70 -30.25
C ASP A 40 -6.43 7.77 -29.13
N SER A 41 -7.42 8.21 -28.36
CA SER A 41 -8.15 7.42 -27.35
C SER A 41 -8.82 6.17 -27.94
N ARG A 42 -8.88 6.06 -29.28
CA ARG A 42 -9.40 4.92 -30.03
C ARG A 42 -8.39 3.80 -30.27
N ASN A 43 -7.10 3.98 -29.96
CA ASN A 43 -6.09 2.93 -30.11
C ASN A 43 -5.35 2.63 -28.79
N PRO A 44 -5.99 1.94 -27.83
CA PRO A 44 -5.47 1.66 -26.48
C PRO A 44 -4.31 0.62 -26.43
N GLN A 45 -3.63 0.37 -27.55
CA GLN A 45 -2.89 -0.88 -27.78
C GLN A 45 -1.42 -0.91 -27.33
N SER A 46 -0.79 0.21 -26.94
CA SER A 46 0.55 0.11 -26.33
C SER A 46 0.51 0.51 -24.86
N SER A 47 0.28 -0.49 -24.01
CA SER A 47 0.64 -0.43 -22.59
C SER A 47 2.16 -0.39 -22.37
N GLU A 48 2.95 -0.58 -23.44
CA GLU A 48 4.40 -0.68 -23.43
C GLU A 48 5.12 0.58 -22.95
N PRO A 49 4.76 1.82 -23.37
CA PRO A 49 5.40 3.03 -22.86
C PRO A 49 5.18 3.22 -21.36
N VAL A 50 3.97 2.92 -20.87
CA VAL A 50 3.64 2.98 -19.43
C VAL A 50 4.42 1.92 -18.66
N ARG A 51 4.50 0.70 -19.20
CA ARG A 51 5.26 -0.40 -18.60
C ARG A 51 6.75 -0.06 -18.52
N GLU A 52 7.31 0.51 -19.57
CA GLU A 52 8.70 0.95 -19.62
C GLU A 52 8.97 2.11 -18.66
N LEU A 53 8.05 3.06 -18.54
CA LEU A 53 8.10 4.12 -17.53
C LEU A 53 8.17 3.52 -16.11
N CYS A 54 7.30 2.57 -15.78
CA CYS A 54 7.29 1.90 -14.48
C CYS A 54 8.62 1.17 -14.20
N LYS A 55 9.14 0.42 -15.19
CA LYS A 55 10.43 -0.27 -15.07
C LYS A 55 11.58 0.71 -14.83
N ARG A 56 11.65 1.80 -15.60
CA ARG A 56 12.69 2.82 -15.42
C ARG A 56 12.57 3.54 -14.09
N TYR A 57 11.36 3.84 -13.63
CA TYR A 57 11.15 4.46 -12.33
C TYR A 57 11.73 3.60 -11.18
N GLN A 58 11.62 2.28 -11.29
CA GLN A 58 12.17 1.36 -10.28
C GLN A 58 13.71 1.37 -10.21
N THR A 59 14.40 1.64 -11.32
CA THR A 59 15.88 1.69 -11.36
C THR A 59 16.45 3.03 -10.88
N LEU A 60 15.61 4.04 -10.65
CA LEU A 60 16.03 5.34 -10.15
C LEU A 60 16.47 5.29 -8.68
N ASN A 61 17.48 6.09 -8.34
CA ASN A 61 17.84 6.38 -6.96
C ASN A 61 16.80 7.32 -6.30
N GLU A 62 16.87 7.50 -4.98
CA GLU A 62 15.88 8.32 -4.25
C GLU A 62 15.78 9.77 -4.76
N GLU A 63 16.92 10.41 -5.01
CA GLU A 63 16.96 11.80 -5.49
C GLU A 63 16.29 11.95 -6.87
N ALA A 64 16.55 11.01 -7.79
CA ALA A 64 15.93 11.01 -9.11
C ALA A 64 14.43 10.67 -9.03
N LYS A 65 14.01 9.77 -8.13
CA LYS A 65 12.58 9.50 -7.87
C LYS A 65 11.86 10.76 -7.38
N PHE A 66 12.48 11.53 -6.50
CA PHE A 66 11.89 12.78 -6.02
C PHE A 66 11.86 13.87 -7.10
N GLY A 67 12.93 14.00 -7.89
CA GLY A 67 12.95 14.89 -9.04
C GLY A 67 11.83 14.54 -10.03
N PHE A 68 11.62 13.26 -10.31
CA PHE A 68 10.52 12.77 -11.14
C PHE A 68 9.15 13.14 -10.56
N LEU A 69 8.91 12.87 -9.27
CA LEU A 69 7.63 13.16 -8.63
C LEU A 69 7.29 14.66 -8.62
N LYS A 70 8.30 15.52 -8.40
CA LYS A 70 8.12 16.98 -8.47
C LYS A 70 7.74 17.42 -9.88
N LYS A 71 8.46 16.94 -10.91
CA LYS A 71 8.15 17.26 -12.31
C LYS A 71 6.78 16.75 -12.73
N LEU A 72 6.42 15.52 -12.35
CA LEU A 72 5.10 14.97 -12.64
C LEU A 72 3.98 15.83 -12.03
N ALA A 73 4.16 16.26 -10.78
CA ALA A 73 3.19 17.09 -10.09
C ALA A 73 3.08 18.53 -10.63
N GLN A 74 4.14 19.08 -11.24
CA GLN A 74 4.18 20.45 -11.74
C GLN A 74 3.80 20.53 -13.23
N ASP A 75 4.38 19.69 -14.08
CA ASP A 75 4.25 19.78 -15.54
C ASP A 75 2.96 19.12 -16.06
N PHE A 76 2.40 18.18 -15.30
CA PHE A 76 1.22 17.38 -15.68
C PHE A 76 0.04 17.58 -14.72
N ASP A 77 -0.02 18.75 -14.09
CA ASP A 77 -1.19 19.19 -13.33
C ASP A 77 -2.33 19.65 -14.28
N VAL A 78 -3.33 20.31 -13.73
CA VAL A 78 -4.47 20.91 -14.43
C VAL A 78 -4.02 21.96 -15.46
N ASP A 79 -4.58 21.91 -16.68
CA ASP A 79 -4.42 23.00 -17.65
C ASP A 79 -5.31 24.19 -17.25
N HIS A 80 -4.72 25.15 -16.55
CA HIS A 80 -5.44 26.35 -16.08
C HIS A 80 -6.05 27.16 -17.23
N LYS A 81 -5.52 27.12 -18.45
CA LYS A 81 -6.13 27.84 -19.60
C LYS A 81 -7.43 27.16 -20.02
N GLN A 82 -7.45 25.83 -20.06
CA GLN A 82 -8.64 25.05 -20.35
C GLN A 82 -9.71 25.27 -19.26
N VAL A 83 -9.31 25.26 -17.99
CA VAL A 83 -10.22 25.54 -16.86
C VAL A 83 -10.86 26.91 -16.97
N LEU A 84 -10.08 27.97 -17.22
CA LEU A 84 -10.62 29.33 -17.35
C LEU A 84 -11.62 29.43 -18.51
N THR A 85 -11.31 28.80 -19.64
CA THR A 85 -12.20 28.76 -20.81
C THR A 85 -13.51 28.03 -20.49
N SER A 86 -13.43 26.84 -19.89
CA SER A 86 -14.60 26.06 -19.48
C SER A 86 -15.45 26.78 -18.42
N ALA A 87 -14.81 27.44 -17.45
CA ALA A 87 -15.49 28.22 -16.43
C ALA A 87 -16.23 29.43 -17.03
N GLN A 88 -15.62 30.14 -17.98
CA GLN A 88 -16.27 31.26 -18.66
C GLN A 88 -17.51 30.81 -19.42
N HIS A 89 -17.44 29.67 -20.13
CA HIS A 89 -18.60 29.10 -20.81
C HIS A 89 -19.73 28.73 -19.85
N TYR A 90 -19.40 28.22 -18.66
CA TYR A 90 -20.39 27.93 -17.61
C TYR A 90 -21.05 29.22 -17.09
N ILE A 91 -20.26 30.24 -16.77
CA ILE A 91 -20.75 31.54 -16.28
C ILE A 91 -21.65 32.21 -17.33
N ASP A 92 -21.24 32.23 -18.59
CA ASP A 92 -22.00 32.81 -19.69
C ASP A 92 -23.37 32.14 -19.85
N HIS A 93 -23.43 30.81 -19.75
CA HIS A 93 -24.68 30.06 -19.83
C HIS A 93 -25.61 30.38 -18.66
N VAL A 94 -25.09 30.41 -17.43
CA VAL A 94 -25.88 30.70 -16.23
C VAL A 94 -26.40 32.15 -16.22
N THR A 95 -25.61 33.09 -16.71
CA THR A 95 -25.95 34.52 -16.66
C THR A 95 -26.84 35.00 -17.81
N LYS A 96 -26.74 34.40 -19.01
CA LYS A 96 -27.45 34.88 -20.21
C LYS A 96 -28.75 34.14 -20.50
N ASP A 97 -28.82 32.83 -20.26
CA ASP A 97 -29.94 32.02 -20.76
C ASP A 97 -31.14 31.94 -19.79
N ASN A 98 -31.02 32.42 -18.54
CA ASN A 98 -32.11 32.47 -17.56
C ASN A 98 -32.91 31.14 -17.43
N GLN A 99 -32.29 30.00 -17.75
CA GLN A 99 -32.92 28.69 -17.75
C GLN A 99 -32.72 28.00 -16.39
N GLU A 100 -33.83 27.51 -15.83
CA GLU A 100 -33.88 26.66 -14.63
C GLU A 100 -33.26 25.27 -14.82
N ILE A 101 -32.83 24.91 -16.05
CA ILE A 101 -32.32 23.58 -16.37
C ILE A 101 -30.81 23.52 -16.05
N PRO A 102 -30.36 22.59 -15.19
CA PRO A 102 -28.95 22.44 -14.88
C PRO A 102 -28.16 22.09 -16.14
N SER A 103 -27.13 22.88 -16.45
CA SER A 103 -26.22 22.63 -17.57
C SER A 103 -25.23 21.52 -17.23
N VAL A 104 -25.73 20.32 -16.92
CA VAL A 104 -24.94 19.14 -16.50
C VAL A 104 -23.77 18.89 -17.45
N ARG A 105 -23.94 19.15 -18.75
CA ARG A 105 -22.86 19.04 -19.75
C ARG A 105 -21.72 20.05 -19.56
N LEU A 106 -22.01 21.28 -19.16
CA LEU A 106 -20.98 22.29 -18.90
C LEU A 106 -20.28 22.01 -17.58
N GLU A 107 -21.01 21.57 -16.56
CA GLU A 107 -20.43 21.11 -15.29
C GLU A 107 -19.50 19.92 -15.49
N GLU A 108 -19.89 18.96 -16.34
CA GLU A 108 -19.05 17.82 -16.68
C GLU A 108 -17.79 18.26 -17.44
N LYS A 109 -17.92 19.17 -18.41
CA LYS A 109 -16.74 19.74 -19.09
C LYS A 109 -15.79 20.44 -18.12
N LEU A 110 -16.33 21.18 -17.16
CA LEU A 110 -15.52 21.84 -16.14
C LEU A 110 -14.85 20.82 -15.20
N ARG A 111 -15.56 19.75 -14.82
CA ARG A 111 -15.01 18.65 -14.01
C ARG A 111 -13.85 17.94 -14.74
N ILE A 112 -14.01 17.65 -16.02
CA ILE A 112 -12.96 17.07 -16.86
C ILE A 112 -11.76 18.03 -16.94
N ALA A 113 -12.00 19.33 -17.18
CA ALA A 113 -10.94 20.33 -17.25
C ALA A 113 -10.17 20.49 -15.93
N LEU A 114 -10.84 20.33 -14.78
CA LEU A 114 -10.22 20.37 -13.45
C LEU A 114 -9.49 19.08 -13.06
N THR A 115 -9.57 18.02 -13.87
CA THR A 115 -8.88 16.76 -13.60
C THR A 115 -7.42 16.85 -14.04
N PRO A 116 -6.44 16.66 -13.13
CA PRO A 116 -5.03 16.71 -13.49
C PRO A 116 -4.62 15.62 -14.48
N ARG A 117 -3.63 15.88 -15.35
CA ARG A 117 -3.21 14.92 -16.40
C ARG A 117 -2.55 13.68 -15.83
N TYR A 118 -1.86 13.78 -14.69
CA TYR A 118 -1.30 12.61 -14.01
C TYR A 118 -2.36 11.58 -13.56
N MET A 119 -3.65 11.96 -13.48
CA MET A 119 -4.72 11.01 -13.18
C MET A 119 -4.92 9.97 -14.28
N GLU A 120 -4.78 10.38 -15.54
CA GLU A 120 -4.81 9.45 -16.65
C GLU A 120 -3.65 8.45 -16.56
N LEU A 121 -2.45 8.93 -16.21
CA LEU A 121 -1.30 8.06 -15.97
C LEU A 121 -1.60 7.03 -14.87
N PHE A 122 -2.16 7.44 -13.73
CA PHE A 122 -2.52 6.52 -12.65
C PHE A 122 -3.53 5.47 -13.10
N GLN A 123 -4.54 5.87 -13.88
CA GLN A 123 -5.52 4.92 -14.43
C GLN A 123 -4.88 3.94 -15.41
N GLN A 124 -3.98 4.38 -16.29
CA GLN A 124 -3.27 3.49 -17.21
C GLN A 124 -2.33 2.54 -16.48
N ILE A 125 -1.61 3.02 -15.46
CA ILE A 125 -0.78 2.17 -14.59
C ILE A 125 -1.67 1.14 -13.88
N GLY A 126 -2.84 1.53 -13.37
CA GLY A 126 -3.77 0.62 -12.69
C GLY A 126 -4.25 -0.56 -13.54
N LYS A 127 -4.23 -0.43 -14.88
CA LYS A 127 -4.57 -1.52 -15.82
C LYS A 127 -3.43 -2.52 -16.03
N LEU A 128 -2.20 -2.18 -15.64
CA LEU A 128 -1.04 -3.06 -15.79
C LEU A 128 -1.04 -4.16 -14.72
N GLU A 129 -0.46 -5.30 -15.06
CA GLU A 129 -0.12 -6.33 -14.09
C GLU A 129 0.88 -5.77 -13.06
N GLY A 130 0.55 -5.90 -11.76
CA GLY A 130 1.33 -5.31 -10.68
C GLY A 130 1.24 -3.78 -10.57
N GLY A 131 0.45 -3.11 -11.42
CA GLY A 131 0.33 -1.65 -11.46
C GLY A 131 -0.25 -1.04 -10.19
N VAL A 132 -1.22 -1.71 -9.55
CA VAL A 132 -1.78 -1.25 -8.27
C VAL A 132 -0.71 -1.23 -7.17
N LYS A 133 0.15 -2.25 -7.09
CA LYS A 133 1.28 -2.27 -6.13
C LYS A 133 2.25 -1.13 -6.42
N PHE A 134 2.57 -0.91 -7.69
CA PHE A 134 3.42 0.21 -8.09
C PHE A 134 2.85 1.55 -7.63
N LEU A 135 1.54 1.78 -7.78
CA LEU A 135 0.89 3.04 -7.35
C LEU A 135 0.90 3.21 -5.83
N VAL A 136 0.73 2.12 -5.08
CA VAL A 136 0.89 2.13 -3.62
C VAL A 136 2.32 2.53 -3.26
N ASP A 137 3.33 1.93 -3.88
CA ASP A 137 4.74 2.27 -3.62
C ASP A 137 5.07 3.71 -4.03
N LEU A 138 4.55 4.15 -5.18
CA LEU A 138 4.69 5.51 -5.68
C LEU A 138 4.14 6.51 -4.68
N ARG A 139 2.95 6.26 -4.12
CA ARG A 139 2.38 7.08 -3.05
C ARG A 139 3.25 7.06 -1.79
N GLY A 140 3.82 5.92 -1.43
CA GLY A 140 4.81 5.79 -0.35
C GLY A 140 5.99 6.75 -0.55
N HIS A 141 6.59 6.77 -1.74
CA HIS A 141 7.68 7.70 -2.08
C HIS A 141 7.24 9.17 -2.05
N MET A 142 5.99 9.48 -2.47
CA MET A 142 5.44 10.83 -2.33
C MET A 142 5.36 11.25 -0.85
N MET A 143 4.95 10.33 0.03
CA MET A 143 4.89 10.60 1.47
C MET A 143 6.28 10.79 2.09
N ASP A 144 7.29 10.05 1.63
CA ASP A 144 8.69 10.28 2.01
C ASP A 144 9.18 11.67 1.60
N LEU A 145 8.88 12.08 0.37
CA LEU A 145 9.20 13.42 -0.11
C LEU A 145 8.48 14.50 0.70
N ILE A 146 7.21 14.29 1.04
CA ILE A 146 6.42 15.21 1.88
C ILE A 146 7.01 15.32 3.28
N ALA A 147 7.45 14.20 3.86
CA ALA A 147 8.06 14.19 5.19
C ALA A 147 9.44 14.88 5.22
N LYS A 148 10.22 14.79 4.13
CA LYS A 148 11.52 15.48 4.00
C LYS A 148 11.39 17.01 3.91
N GLY A 149 10.22 17.53 3.52
CA GLY A 149 9.93 18.97 3.46
C GLY A 149 10.55 19.69 2.24
N GLY A 150 10.23 20.98 2.09
CA GLY A 150 10.73 21.85 1.01
C GLY A 150 9.66 22.76 0.38
N THR A 151 10.10 23.75 -0.41
CA THR A 151 9.26 24.81 -1.00
C THR A 151 8.30 24.30 -2.09
N ASP A 152 8.63 23.19 -2.77
CA ASP A 152 7.90 22.68 -3.94
C ASP A 152 7.03 21.44 -3.66
N VAL A 153 6.62 21.25 -2.40
CA VAL A 153 5.97 20.00 -1.97
C VAL A 153 4.43 20.09 -1.96
N SER A 154 3.86 21.29 -2.15
CA SER A 154 2.41 21.50 -2.22
C SER A 154 1.76 20.73 -3.38
N ALA A 155 2.35 20.80 -4.58
CA ALA A 155 1.87 20.08 -5.76
C ALA A 155 1.93 18.55 -5.54
N VAL A 156 3.04 18.04 -4.99
CA VAL A 156 3.18 16.61 -4.67
C VAL A 156 2.16 16.17 -3.61
N ARG A 157 1.84 17.03 -2.63
CA ARG A 157 0.80 16.76 -1.63
C ARG A 157 -0.58 16.67 -2.28
N ALA A 158 -0.91 17.57 -3.21
CA ALA A 158 -2.17 17.51 -3.96
C ALA A 158 -2.26 16.21 -4.78
N MET A 159 -1.20 15.87 -5.52
CA MET A 159 -1.10 14.60 -6.27
C MET A 159 -1.22 13.37 -5.37
N SER A 160 -0.58 13.37 -4.19
CA SER A 160 -0.69 12.28 -3.21
C SER A 160 -2.12 12.15 -2.65
N GLY A 161 -2.83 13.26 -2.49
CA GLY A 161 -4.25 13.28 -2.12
C GLY A 161 -5.14 12.66 -3.20
N GLN A 162 -4.96 13.06 -4.45
CA GLN A 162 -5.71 12.47 -5.58
C GLN A 162 -5.47 10.96 -5.71
N LEU A 163 -4.21 10.53 -5.53
CA LEU A 163 -3.88 9.09 -5.54
C LEU A 163 -4.45 8.36 -4.33
N LYS A 164 -4.52 9.01 -3.15
CA LYS A 164 -5.22 8.47 -1.98
C LYS A 164 -6.69 8.21 -2.28
N ASP A 165 -7.37 9.15 -2.92
CA ASP A 165 -8.80 9.03 -3.22
C ASP A 165 -9.06 7.88 -4.20
N LEU A 166 -8.23 7.75 -5.24
CA LEU A 166 -8.27 6.62 -6.18
C LEU A 166 -8.05 5.29 -5.46
N LEU A 167 -7.01 5.19 -4.63
CA LEU A 167 -6.71 3.98 -3.86
C LEU A 167 -7.80 3.67 -2.83
N SER A 168 -8.50 4.68 -2.29
CA SER A 168 -9.58 4.45 -1.32
C SER A 168 -10.77 3.72 -1.94
N ILE A 169 -11.04 3.97 -3.23
CA ILE A 169 -12.07 3.25 -3.99
C ILE A 169 -11.62 1.81 -4.26
N TRP A 170 -10.38 1.62 -4.69
CA TRP A 170 -9.84 0.29 -5.03
C TRP A 170 -9.62 -0.60 -3.80
N PHE A 171 -9.26 -0.03 -2.66
CA PHE A 171 -9.04 -0.76 -1.40
C PHE A 171 -10.27 -0.71 -0.48
N SER A 172 -11.46 -0.86 -1.07
CA SER A 172 -12.68 -1.02 -0.28
C SER A 172 -12.71 -2.39 0.41
N ALA A 173 -13.33 -2.46 1.59
CA ALA A 173 -13.33 -3.69 2.40
C ALA A 173 -13.93 -4.92 1.70
N GLY A 174 -14.82 -4.72 0.71
CA GLY A 174 -15.42 -5.80 -0.07
C GLY A 174 -14.48 -6.46 -1.08
N LEU A 175 -13.37 -5.81 -1.43
CA LEU A 175 -12.37 -6.31 -2.40
C LEU A 175 -11.19 -7.00 -1.72
N MET A 176 -11.16 -6.99 -0.39
CA MET A 176 -10.12 -7.61 0.42
C MET A 176 -10.50 -9.05 0.76
N LYS A 177 -9.59 -9.99 0.48
CA LYS A 177 -9.70 -11.39 0.89
C LYS A 177 -9.01 -11.58 2.23
N VAL A 178 -9.64 -12.36 3.11
CA VAL A 178 -9.06 -12.75 4.40
C VAL A 178 -8.47 -14.13 4.26
N GLU A 179 -7.21 -14.30 4.64
CA GLU A 179 -6.52 -15.58 4.62
C GLU A 179 -5.97 -15.87 6.02
N ARG A 180 -6.17 -17.11 6.50
CA ARG A 180 -5.53 -17.61 7.72
C ARG A 180 -4.10 -18.04 7.37
N ILE A 181 -3.13 -17.52 8.09
CA ILE A 181 -1.73 -17.89 7.97
C ILE A 181 -1.38 -18.90 9.07
N THR A 182 -0.78 -20.01 8.65
CA THR A 182 -0.29 -21.09 9.51
C THR A 182 1.18 -21.37 9.18
N TRP A 183 1.80 -22.30 9.91
CA TRP A 183 3.19 -22.69 9.63
C TRP A 183 3.36 -23.40 8.27
N GLN A 184 2.29 -23.89 7.68
CA GLN A 184 2.26 -24.51 6.35
C GLN A 184 2.08 -23.47 5.22
N SER A 185 1.80 -22.22 5.54
CA SER A 185 1.70 -21.16 4.53
C SER A 185 3.03 -20.92 3.81
N PRO A 186 3.01 -20.38 2.58
CA PRO A 186 4.23 -20.13 1.81
C PRO A 186 5.26 -19.30 2.59
N CYS A 187 6.52 -19.73 2.58
CA CYS A 187 7.62 -19.04 3.28
C CYS A 187 7.74 -17.56 2.91
N GLN A 188 7.45 -17.21 1.65
CA GLN A 188 7.43 -15.82 1.18
C GLN A 188 6.42 -14.94 1.94
N MET A 189 5.23 -15.47 2.27
CA MET A 189 4.23 -14.74 3.05
C MET A 189 4.69 -14.58 4.51
N LEU A 190 5.22 -15.65 5.10
CA LEU A 190 5.77 -15.64 6.46
C LEU A 190 6.92 -14.64 6.62
N GLN A 191 7.82 -14.58 5.63
CA GLN A 191 8.91 -13.60 5.59
C GLN A 191 8.37 -12.16 5.60
N LYS A 192 7.39 -11.85 4.73
CA LYS A 192 6.78 -10.51 4.67
C LYS A 192 6.09 -10.14 5.98
N ILE A 193 5.38 -11.07 6.61
CA ILE A 193 4.76 -10.85 7.92
C ILE A 193 5.83 -10.51 8.97
N SER A 194 6.96 -11.22 8.95
CA SER A 194 8.09 -10.95 9.84
C SER A 194 8.73 -9.58 9.61
N GLU A 195 8.90 -9.19 8.35
CA GLU A 195 9.51 -7.90 7.96
C GLU A 195 8.61 -6.71 8.27
N TYR A 196 7.30 -6.88 8.11
CA TYR A 196 6.34 -5.79 8.25
C TYR A 196 5.79 -5.60 9.67
N GLU A 197 6.03 -6.53 10.60
CA GLU A 197 5.52 -6.44 11.97
C GLU A 197 6.08 -5.21 12.72
N ALA A 198 5.25 -4.17 12.82
CA ALA A 198 5.63 -2.89 13.40
C ALA A 198 5.43 -2.83 14.92
N VAL A 199 4.45 -3.56 15.45
CA VAL A 199 4.06 -3.46 16.87
C VAL A 199 5.01 -4.26 17.76
N HIS A 200 5.30 -5.50 17.37
CA HIS A 200 6.18 -6.40 18.13
C HIS A 200 7.16 -7.13 17.21
N PRO A 201 8.35 -6.57 16.95
CA PRO A 201 9.31 -7.14 16.01
C PRO A 201 9.54 -8.63 16.27
N VAL A 202 9.46 -9.42 15.20
CA VAL A 202 9.64 -10.88 15.26
C VAL A 202 11.13 -11.17 15.50
N ARG A 203 11.43 -11.92 16.57
CA ARG A 203 12.83 -12.16 17.01
C ARG A 203 13.53 -13.32 16.28
N GLY A 204 12.90 -13.87 15.25
CA GLY A 204 13.41 -14.99 14.44
C GLY A 204 12.32 -16.00 14.05
N TRP A 205 12.69 -17.03 13.29
CA TRP A 205 11.75 -18.03 12.76
C TRP A 205 11.02 -18.85 13.82
N LEU A 206 11.69 -19.19 14.93
CA LEU A 206 11.06 -19.84 16.06
C LEU A 206 9.97 -18.95 16.68
N ASP A 207 10.21 -17.63 16.75
CA ASP A 207 9.19 -16.69 17.23
C ASP A 207 7.98 -16.66 16.29
N LEU A 208 8.23 -16.60 14.98
CA LEU A 208 7.18 -16.60 13.97
C LEU A 208 6.35 -17.89 14.02
N LYS A 209 6.99 -19.06 14.11
CA LYS A 209 6.32 -20.37 14.21
C LYS A 209 5.31 -20.37 15.35
N ARG A 210 5.68 -19.78 16.49
CA ARG A 210 4.79 -19.69 17.65
C ARG A 210 3.62 -18.75 17.41
N ARG A 211 3.82 -17.63 16.71
CA ARG A 211 2.76 -16.65 16.42
C ARG A 211 1.70 -17.15 15.43
N VAL A 212 1.99 -18.24 14.72
CA VAL A 212 1.08 -18.88 13.76
C VAL A 212 0.73 -20.34 14.15
N GLY A 213 1.09 -20.74 15.38
CA GLY A 213 0.87 -22.10 15.90
C GLY A 213 -0.33 -22.19 16.85
N SER A 214 -0.32 -23.17 17.74
CA SER A 214 -1.43 -23.42 18.66
C SER A 214 -1.72 -22.22 19.57
N TYR A 215 -3.00 -21.98 19.83
CA TYR A 215 -3.58 -20.85 20.54
C TYR A 215 -3.20 -19.48 19.93
N ARG A 216 -2.76 -19.44 18.67
CA ARG A 216 -2.30 -18.23 17.97
C ARG A 216 -2.77 -18.19 16.53
N ARG A 217 -3.66 -17.26 16.21
CA ARG A 217 -4.19 -17.13 14.85
C ARG A 217 -3.65 -15.87 14.20
N CYS A 218 -3.09 -16.01 13.00
CA CYS A 218 -2.66 -14.90 12.18
C CYS A 218 -3.57 -14.80 10.97
N PHE A 219 -4.19 -13.64 10.77
CA PHE A 219 -5.00 -13.37 9.58
C PHE A 219 -4.32 -12.27 8.77
N VAL A 220 -4.26 -12.46 7.46
CA VAL A 220 -3.82 -11.43 6.53
C VAL A 220 -4.97 -11.02 5.61
N PHE A 221 -4.96 -9.75 5.25
CA PHE A 221 -5.89 -9.21 4.26
C PHE A 221 -5.12 -8.90 2.99
N CYS A 222 -5.44 -9.62 1.92
CA CYS A 222 -4.81 -9.47 0.62
C CYS A 222 -5.80 -8.85 -0.36
N HIS A 223 -5.28 -8.01 -1.27
CA HIS A 223 -6.08 -7.50 -2.39
C HIS A 223 -5.88 -8.40 -3.61
N SER A 224 -6.91 -8.61 -4.43
CA SER A 224 -6.79 -9.51 -5.60
C SER A 224 -5.74 -9.06 -6.62
N SER A 225 -5.48 -7.75 -6.72
CA SER A 225 -4.41 -7.18 -7.56
C SER A 225 -3.02 -7.18 -6.89
N MET A 226 -2.93 -7.60 -5.62
CA MET A 226 -1.67 -7.73 -4.86
C MET A 226 -1.72 -8.99 -3.97
N PRO A 227 -1.89 -10.20 -4.54
CA PRO A 227 -2.18 -11.41 -3.79
C PRO A 227 -1.03 -11.83 -2.84
N SER A 228 0.21 -11.57 -3.24
CA SER A 228 1.40 -11.89 -2.44
C SER A 228 1.80 -10.81 -1.45
N GLU A 229 1.01 -9.74 -1.30
CA GLU A 229 1.28 -8.62 -0.39
C GLU A 229 0.19 -8.55 0.70
N PRO A 230 0.54 -8.85 1.97
CA PRO A 230 -0.41 -8.72 3.05
C PRO A 230 -0.64 -7.23 3.33
N VAL A 231 -1.81 -6.68 3.07
CA VAL A 231 -2.12 -5.25 3.28
C VAL A 231 -2.31 -4.93 4.76
N VAL A 232 -2.99 -5.83 5.47
CA VAL A 232 -3.18 -5.79 6.93
C VAL A 232 -2.85 -7.15 7.50
N VAL A 233 -2.10 -7.17 8.60
CA VAL A 233 -1.79 -8.37 9.39
C VAL A 233 -2.45 -8.25 10.76
N LEU A 234 -3.21 -9.26 11.16
CA LEU A 234 -3.84 -9.38 12.47
C LEU A 234 -3.28 -10.58 13.20
N HIS A 235 -2.60 -10.33 14.31
CA HIS A 235 -2.21 -11.40 15.23
C HIS A 235 -3.21 -11.51 16.38
N THR A 236 -3.69 -12.73 16.59
CA THR A 236 -4.73 -13.07 17.57
C THR A 236 -4.20 -14.11 18.54
N ALA A 237 -4.46 -13.91 19.83
CA ALA A 237 -4.21 -14.90 20.88
C ALA A 237 -5.54 -15.51 21.34
N LEU A 238 -5.61 -16.83 21.38
CA LEU A 238 -6.73 -17.58 21.95
C LEU A 238 -6.43 -17.88 23.41
N MET A 239 -7.34 -17.51 24.32
CA MET A 239 -7.13 -17.58 25.77
C MET A 239 -8.41 -17.95 26.51
N GLN A 240 -8.29 -18.35 27.78
CA GLN A 240 -9.45 -18.59 28.66
C GLN A 240 -10.09 -17.29 29.21
N HIS A 241 -9.32 -16.20 29.24
CA HIS A 241 -9.72 -14.90 29.76
C HIS A 241 -9.14 -13.78 28.88
N ILE A 242 -9.72 -12.58 28.98
CA ILE A 242 -9.15 -11.39 28.33
C ILE A 242 -7.89 -11.01 29.11
N ALA A 243 -6.75 -10.93 28.42
CA ALA A 243 -5.48 -10.52 29.00
C ALA A 243 -5.46 -9.02 29.29
N ASP A 244 -4.95 -8.64 30.45
CA ASP A 244 -4.78 -7.24 30.85
C ASP A 244 -3.55 -6.60 30.18
N SER A 245 -2.57 -7.41 29.77
CA SER A 245 -1.35 -6.93 29.12
C SER A 245 -0.79 -7.88 28.07
N ILE A 246 0.01 -7.33 27.16
CA ILE A 246 0.79 -8.12 26.19
C ILE A 246 1.74 -9.11 26.87
N LYS A 247 2.25 -8.79 28.07
CA LYS A 247 3.15 -9.68 28.81
C LYS A 247 2.46 -10.98 29.16
N ASP A 248 1.16 -10.95 29.44
CA ASP A 248 0.38 -12.13 29.81
C ASP A 248 0.12 -13.01 28.58
N ILE A 249 -0.09 -12.40 27.42
CA ILE A 249 -0.15 -13.12 26.13
C ILE A 249 1.17 -13.86 25.86
N VAL A 250 2.31 -13.16 25.98
CA VAL A 250 3.64 -13.76 25.74
C VAL A 250 3.97 -14.84 26.79
N ARG A 251 3.59 -14.65 28.06
CA ARG A 251 3.77 -15.67 29.12
C ARG A 251 2.92 -16.91 28.87
N HIS A 252 1.64 -16.71 28.51
CA HIS A 252 0.73 -17.79 28.15
C HIS A 252 1.30 -18.61 26.99
N GLN A 253 2.03 -18.00 26.05
CA GLN A 253 2.72 -18.76 24.99
C GLN A 253 3.75 -19.75 25.52
N LYS A 254 4.55 -19.31 26.50
CA LYS A 254 5.66 -20.10 27.05
C LYS A 254 5.19 -21.27 27.91
N SER A 255 4.00 -21.19 28.53
CA SER A 255 3.47 -22.29 29.33
C SER A 255 3.07 -23.51 28.50
N PHE A 256 2.66 -23.33 27.23
CA PHE A 256 2.37 -24.45 26.33
C PHE A 256 3.64 -25.04 25.69
N GLU A 257 4.71 -24.26 25.53
CA GLU A 257 6.02 -24.78 25.06
C GLU A 257 6.58 -25.83 26.02
N SER A 258 6.53 -25.59 27.33
CA SER A 258 7.02 -26.54 28.34
C SER A 258 6.31 -27.89 28.27
N ILE A 259 5.06 -27.91 27.81
CA ILE A 259 4.23 -29.11 27.66
C ILE A 259 4.59 -29.84 26.36
N ASP A 260 4.79 -29.11 25.26
CA ASP A 260 5.18 -29.66 23.95
C ASP A 260 6.59 -30.27 23.97
N THR A 261 7.53 -29.70 24.73
CA THR A 261 8.86 -30.29 24.97
C THR A 261 8.84 -31.57 25.81
N LEU A 262 7.77 -31.82 26.58
CA LEU A 262 7.61 -33.05 27.37
C LEU A 262 6.88 -34.16 26.58
N GLN A 263 6.11 -33.80 25.55
CA GLN A 263 5.37 -34.76 24.71
C GLN A 263 6.15 -35.18 23.45
N THR A 264 7.12 -34.37 23.01
CA THR A 264 8.01 -34.69 21.86
C THR A 264 8.94 -35.88 22.11
N SER A 265 9.01 -36.42 23.32
CA SER A 265 9.74 -37.68 23.60
C SER A 265 8.96 -38.96 23.28
N THR A 266 7.67 -38.92 22.87
CA THR A 266 6.87 -40.17 22.83
C THR A 266 5.83 -40.33 21.72
N SER A 267 5.77 -39.51 20.65
CA SER A 267 4.89 -39.88 19.52
C SER A 267 5.16 -39.13 18.20
N LEU A 268 5.01 -39.89 17.11
CA LEU A 268 5.09 -39.49 15.71
C LEU A 268 4.15 -38.32 15.35
N ALA A 269 4.73 -37.30 14.70
CA ALA A 269 4.15 -36.37 13.71
C ALA A 269 2.61 -36.23 13.60
N ALA A 270 1.91 -35.97 14.71
CA ALA A 270 0.61 -35.30 14.65
C ALA A 270 0.84 -33.83 14.32
N SER A 271 -0.03 -33.23 13.51
CA SER A 271 0.13 -31.82 13.14
C SER A 271 -0.07 -30.97 14.40
N VAL A 272 0.74 -29.92 14.57
CA VAL A 272 0.77 -29.09 15.80
C VAL A 272 -0.59 -28.38 16.07
N ASP A 273 -1.48 -28.36 15.08
CA ASP A 273 -2.86 -27.85 15.20
C ASP A 273 -3.82 -28.87 15.88
N ASP A 274 -3.45 -30.15 15.99
CA ASP A 274 -4.31 -31.22 16.53
C ASP A 274 -4.35 -31.30 18.08
N LEU A 275 -3.65 -30.40 18.78
CA LEU A 275 -3.50 -30.39 20.25
C LEU A 275 -4.14 -29.16 20.93
N GLU A 276 -5.02 -28.43 20.25
CA GLU A 276 -5.80 -27.35 20.88
C GLU A 276 -7.04 -27.93 21.60
N ASP A 277 -7.16 -27.72 22.91
CA ASP A 277 -8.37 -28.07 23.66
C ASP A 277 -9.42 -26.95 23.49
N PRO A 278 -10.55 -27.20 22.81
CA PRO A 278 -11.58 -26.18 22.57
C PRO A 278 -12.19 -25.60 23.86
N SER A 279 -12.08 -26.31 25.00
CA SER A 279 -12.59 -25.83 26.29
C SER A 279 -11.74 -24.70 26.89
N GLN A 280 -10.48 -24.57 26.45
CA GLN A 280 -9.54 -23.54 26.88
C GLN A 280 -9.73 -22.21 26.11
N VAL A 281 -10.48 -22.23 25.00
CA VAL A 281 -10.66 -21.07 24.12
C VAL A 281 -11.98 -20.36 24.46
N LYS A 282 -11.91 -19.33 25.31
CA LYS A 282 -13.06 -18.53 25.75
C LYS A 282 -12.97 -17.04 25.35
N ALA A 283 -11.80 -16.59 24.92
CA ALA A 283 -11.52 -15.23 24.50
C ALA A 283 -10.55 -15.23 23.31
N ALA A 284 -10.70 -14.25 22.41
CA ALA A 284 -9.80 -14.03 21.29
C ALA A 284 -9.32 -12.59 21.32
N ILE A 285 -8.01 -12.38 21.39
CA ILE A 285 -7.43 -11.06 21.64
C ILE A 285 -6.58 -10.66 20.44
N PHE A 286 -6.98 -9.58 19.75
CA PHE A 286 -6.16 -8.96 18.73
C PHE A 286 -5.07 -8.12 19.42
N TYR A 287 -3.85 -8.64 19.43
CA TYR A 287 -2.74 -8.03 20.16
C TYR A 287 -1.75 -7.28 19.25
N SER A 288 -1.82 -7.53 17.94
CA SER A 288 -1.12 -6.72 16.92
C SER A 288 -2.01 -6.57 15.69
N ILE A 289 -2.15 -5.32 15.24
CA ILE A 289 -2.83 -4.93 14.00
C ILE A 289 -1.85 -4.06 13.23
N THR A 290 -1.32 -4.58 12.13
CA THR A 290 -0.28 -3.90 11.38
C THR A 290 -0.76 -3.61 9.96
N SER A 291 -0.73 -2.35 9.56
CA SER A 291 -0.83 -1.95 8.15
C SER A 291 0.57 -1.93 7.55
N THR A 292 0.79 -2.74 6.51
CA THR A 292 2.14 -2.98 5.98
C THR A 292 2.54 -1.98 4.89
N GLN A 293 1.55 -1.42 4.19
CA GLN A 293 1.76 -0.60 3.02
C GLN A 293 1.69 0.88 3.39
N LYS A 294 2.84 1.55 3.43
CA LYS A 294 2.94 2.99 3.70
C LYS A 294 2.06 3.82 2.76
N GLY A 295 2.03 3.46 1.47
CA GLY A 295 1.21 4.11 0.47
C GLY A 295 -0.31 3.97 0.66
N LEU A 296 -0.77 3.16 1.62
CA LEU A 296 -2.18 3.06 1.99
C LEU A 296 -2.51 3.80 3.29
N GLN A 297 -1.54 4.51 3.88
CA GLN A 297 -1.78 5.27 5.11
C GLN A 297 -2.91 6.29 4.92
N GLY A 298 -3.81 6.36 5.91
CA GLY A 298 -4.97 7.23 5.90
C GLY A 298 -6.15 6.76 5.03
N ILE A 299 -6.08 5.56 4.46
CA ILE A 299 -7.22 4.89 3.82
C ILE A 299 -7.92 4.04 4.88
N GLU A 300 -9.22 4.28 5.08
CA GLU A 300 -10.01 3.57 6.08
C GLU A 300 -10.34 2.14 5.63
N LEU A 301 -9.44 1.22 5.97
CA LEU A 301 -9.72 -0.22 5.87
C LEU A 301 -10.53 -0.72 7.09
N GLY A 302 -10.53 0.04 8.19
CA GLY A 302 -10.74 -0.45 9.57
C GLY A 302 -12.14 -0.29 10.16
N LYS A 303 -12.99 -1.29 9.91
CA LYS A 303 -14.07 -1.80 10.81
C LYS A 303 -14.58 -3.15 10.30
N HIS A 304 -14.64 -3.27 8.97
CA HIS A 304 -15.10 -4.47 8.29
C HIS A 304 -14.09 -5.61 8.33
N LEU A 305 -12.78 -5.31 8.31
CA LEU A 305 -11.73 -6.35 8.38
C LEU A 305 -11.79 -7.14 9.68
N ILE A 306 -11.87 -6.45 10.82
CA ILE A 306 -11.97 -7.09 12.14
C ILE A 306 -13.22 -7.97 12.20
N LYS A 307 -14.37 -7.49 11.69
CA LYS A 307 -15.60 -8.30 11.62
C LYS A 307 -15.44 -9.58 10.79
N ASN A 308 -14.67 -9.56 9.70
CA ASN A 308 -14.40 -10.75 8.91
C ASN A 308 -13.52 -11.75 9.69
N ALA A 309 -12.46 -11.26 10.35
CA ALA A 309 -11.60 -12.10 11.19
C ALA A 309 -12.38 -12.70 12.38
N VAL A 310 -13.22 -11.90 13.04
CA VAL A 310 -14.13 -12.38 14.09
C VAL A 310 -15.05 -13.49 13.58
N ARG A 311 -15.67 -13.31 12.41
CA ARG A 311 -16.53 -14.35 11.81
C ARG A 311 -15.78 -15.65 11.55
N ASN A 312 -14.54 -15.58 11.05
CA ASN A 312 -13.69 -16.77 10.87
C ASN A 312 -13.39 -17.46 12.20
N LEU A 313 -13.02 -16.69 13.23
CA LEU A 313 -12.77 -17.22 14.57
C LEU A 313 -14.03 -17.86 15.19
N GLN A 314 -15.20 -17.26 15.02
CA GLN A 314 -16.46 -17.78 15.53
C GLN A 314 -16.92 -19.05 14.80
N ALA A 315 -16.65 -19.14 13.49
CA ALA A 315 -16.92 -20.34 12.71
C ALA A 315 -16.03 -21.51 13.16
N GLU A 316 -14.77 -21.22 13.52
CA GLU A 316 -13.84 -22.24 14.00
C GLU A 316 -14.04 -22.62 15.47
N HIS A 317 -14.36 -21.65 16.32
CA HIS A 317 -14.61 -21.86 17.74
C HIS A 317 -16.00 -21.30 18.13
N PRO A 318 -17.08 -22.10 18.00
CA PRO A 318 -18.44 -21.68 18.34
C PRO A 318 -18.62 -21.18 19.78
N ASN A 319 -17.75 -21.64 20.69
CA ASN A 319 -17.70 -21.22 22.09
C ASN A 319 -17.31 -19.74 22.28
N LEU A 320 -16.82 -19.06 21.23
CA LEU A 320 -16.52 -17.62 21.22
C LEU A 320 -17.78 -16.74 21.02
N SER A 321 -18.96 -17.24 21.40
CA SER A 321 -20.23 -16.53 21.20
C SER A 321 -20.37 -15.32 22.14
N ASN A 322 -20.26 -14.13 21.52
CA ASN A 322 -20.47 -12.79 22.07
C ASN A 322 -19.65 -12.42 23.33
N ALA A 323 -18.72 -11.47 23.18
CA ALA A 323 -18.20 -10.56 24.24
C ALA A 323 -16.88 -10.87 24.94
N ARG A 324 -15.91 -11.57 24.32
CA ARG A 324 -14.50 -11.52 24.78
C ARG A 324 -13.49 -11.33 23.65
N ILE A 325 -13.86 -10.48 22.70
CA ILE A 325 -12.94 -10.02 21.66
C ILE A 325 -12.44 -8.65 22.08
N ALA A 326 -11.18 -8.59 22.49
CA ALA A 326 -10.52 -7.37 22.88
C ALA A 326 -9.40 -7.05 21.89
N SER A 327 -9.19 -5.77 21.64
CA SER A 327 -7.96 -5.28 21.03
C SER A 327 -7.11 -4.65 22.12
N ILE A 328 -5.88 -5.14 22.30
CA ILE A 328 -4.90 -4.41 23.10
C ILE A 328 -4.25 -3.40 22.16
N SER A 329 -4.69 -2.14 22.24
CA SER A 329 -4.16 -1.07 21.42
C SER A 329 -2.70 -0.80 21.80
N VAL A 330 -1.77 -1.27 20.98
CA VAL A 330 -0.40 -0.76 20.95
C VAL A 330 -0.27 0.01 19.64
N HIS A 331 -0.58 1.30 19.70
CA HIS A 331 -0.47 2.19 18.54
C HIS A 331 1.00 2.36 18.16
N THR A 332 1.39 1.91 16.96
CA THR A 332 2.51 2.51 16.24
C THR A 332 1.98 3.67 15.42
N SER A 333 2.58 4.85 15.65
CA SER A 333 2.20 6.14 15.07
C SER A 333 2.00 6.05 13.55
N GLY A 334 0.76 6.29 13.10
CA GLY A 334 0.46 6.39 11.67
C GLY A 334 -1.03 6.41 11.29
N ALA A 335 -1.93 5.95 12.16
CA ALA A 335 -3.37 5.92 11.91
C ALA A 335 -4.12 6.74 12.98
N THR A 336 -4.32 8.03 12.74
CA THR A 336 -5.34 8.82 13.45
C THR A 336 -6.70 8.49 12.83
N GLY A 337 -7.41 7.55 13.45
CA GLY A 337 -8.81 7.27 13.21
C GLY A 337 -9.43 6.81 14.51
N ASN A 338 -10.21 7.69 15.15
CA ASN A 338 -10.87 7.45 16.43
C ASN A 338 -11.69 6.14 16.40
N HIS A 339 -11.33 5.18 17.25
CA HIS A 339 -12.20 4.08 17.61
C HIS A 339 -12.84 4.36 18.98
N ARG A 340 -14.14 4.64 18.95
CA ARG A 340 -15.07 4.36 20.05
C ARG A 340 -15.97 3.21 19.62
#